data_AF-A0A5S3UGJ1-F1
#
_entry.id   AF-A0A5S3UGJ1-F1
#
_cell.length_a   1.000
_cell.length_b   1.000
_cell.length_c   1.000
_cell.angle_alpha   90.00
_cell.angle_beta   90.00
_cell.angle_gamma   90.00
#
_symmetry.space_group_name_H-M   'P 1'
#
loop_
_entity.id
_entity.type
_entity.pdbx_description
1 polymer ?
#
loop_
_entity_poly.entity_id
_entity_poly.type
_entity_poly.pdbx_seq_one_letter_code
_entity_poly.pdbx_strand_id
1 'polypeptide(L)'
;MFCPRTKTALEAVSIGDVKVYLSKSGGVFFDNRQIFHFSDPSLKPAQVLVAHLQTLPTECVDIATRINCPKCPDVVMMRRFFSPLKVVEIDECPNCAAIWLDHGELEKIHENHLTPNEREMLRIDMANNHGFIQVKIPKRRHSVHAKKPESNATSSLEKLAELAYLSILND
;
A
#
# COMPACT_ATOMS: atom_id res chain seq x y z
N MET A 1 -25.27 3.01 10.30
CA MET A 1 -24.63 2.74 9.00
C MET A 1 -25.00 1.33 8.59
N PHE A 2 -25.22 1.08 7.29
CA PHE A 2 -25.64 -0.23 6.78
C PHE A 2 -24.52 -0.87 5.94
N CYS A 3 -24.47 -2.19 5.93
CA CYS A 3 -23.58 -2.97 5.10
C CYS A 3 -23.87 -2.68 3.62
N PRO A 4 -22.86 -2.30 2.83
CA PRO A 4 -23.06 -1.97 1.43
C PRO A 4 -23.49 -3.18 0.60
N ARG A 5 -23.07 -4.40 0.99
CA ARG A 5 -23.38 -5.66 0.31
C ARG A 5 -24.77 -6.20 0.69
N THR A 6 -25.02 -6.39 1.98
CA THR A 6 -26.23 -7.08 2.48
C THR A 6 -27.35 -6.14 2.94
N LYS A 7 -27.09 -4.84 3.02
CA LYS A 7 -28.02 -3.80 3.54
C LYS A 7 -28.45 -4.01 4.99
N THR A 8 -27.81 -4.92 5.72
CA THR A 8 -28.03 -5.12 7.16
C THR A 8 -27.28 -4.07 7.99
N ALA A 9 -27.70 -3.83 9.23
CA ALA A 9 -27.01 -2.86 10.10
C ALA A 9 -25.59 -3.35 10.43
N LEU A 10 -24.60 -2.45 10.37
CA LEU A 10 -23.23 -2.76 10.78
C LEU A 10 -23.11 -2.76 12.31
N GLU A 11 -22.35 -3.71 12.84
CA GLU A 11 -22.03 -3.82 14.26
C GLU A 11 -20.76 -3.01 14.58
N ALA A 12 -20.83 -2.14 15.59
CA ALA A 12 -19.66 -1.36 16.02
C ALA A 12 -18.84 -2.16 17.05
N VAL A 13 -17.58 -2.41 16.74
CA VAL A 13 -16.64 -3.16 17.60
C VAL A 13 -15.44 -2.29 17.93
N SER A 14 -15.06 -2.23 19.20
CA SER A 14 -13.84 -1.53 19.64
C SER A 14 -12.72 -2.54 19.81
N ILE A 15 -11.62 -2.34 19.09
CA ILE A 15 -10.39 -3.12 19.22
C ILE A 15 -9.29 -2.20 19.71
N GLY A 16 -8.98 -2.29 21.00
CA GLY A 16 -8.21 -1.27 21.70
C GLY A 16 -8.97 0.06 21.68
N ASP A 17 -8.29 1.12 21.24
CA ASP A 17 -8.86 2.48 21.18
C ASP A 17 -9.53 2.81 19.84
N VAL A 18 -9.55 1.87 18.89
CA VAL A 18 -10.08 2.08 17.55
C VAL A 18 -11.42 1.37 17.38
N LYS A 19 -12.45 2.13 17.00
CA LYS A 19 -13.79 1.62 16.69
C LYS A 19 -13.91 1.33 15.20
N VAL A 20 -14.17 0.08 14.85
CA VAL A 20 -14.44 -0.39 13.49
C VAL A 20 -15.88 -0.89 13.38
N TYR A 21 -16.38 -1.07 12.16
CA TYR A 21 -17.76 -1.52 11.93
C TYR A 21 -17.80 -2.77 11.08
N LEU A 22 -18.43 -3.84 11.57
CA LEU A 22 -18.43 -5.17 10.96
C LEU A 22 -19.79 -5.49 10.33
N SER A 23 -19.76 -6.21 9.21
CA SER A 23 -20.92 -6.86 8.63
C SER A 23 -21.01 -8.29 9.12
N LYS A 24 -22.24 -8.78 9.28
CA LYS A 24 -22.50 -10.20 9.55
C LYS A 24 -21.94 -11.14 8.47
N SER A 25 -21.79 -10.64 7.25
CA SER A 25 -21.18 -11.35 6.11
C SER A 25 -19.65 -11.35 6.10
N GLY A 26 -19.00 -10.87 7.17
CA GLY A 26 -17.54 -10.85 7.31
C GLY A 26 -16.81 -9.67 6.66
N GLY A 27 -17.53 -8.67 6.13
CA GLY A 27 -16.93 -7.40 5.67
C GLY A 27 -16.66 -6.43 6.82
N VAL A 28 -15.71 -5.51 6.65
CA VAL A 28 -15.33 -4.52 7.65
C VAL A 28 -15.19 -3.13 7.04
N PHE A 29 -15.69 -2.13 7.76
CA PHE A 29 -15.58 -0.72 7.43
C PHE A 29 -14.62 -0.01 8.38
N PHE A 30 -13.66 0.68 7.78
CA PHE A 30 -12.69 1.55 8.45
C PHE A 30 -13.01 3.00 8.09
N ASP A 31 -13.25 3.84 9.09
CA ASP A 31 -13.31 5.28 8.91
C ASP A 31 -11.91 5.85 8.56
N ASN A 32 -11.86 7.13 8.23
CA ASN A 32 -10.66 7.82 7.73
C ASN A 32 -9.36 7.39 8.45
N ARG A 33 -8.46 6.74 7.69
CA ARG A 33 -7.13 6.23 8.13
C ARG A 33 -7.12 5.14 9.20
N GLN A 34 -8.26 4.63 9.66
CA GLN A 34 -8.28 3.58 10.68
C GLN A 34 -7.57 2.28 10.23
N ILE A 35 -7.61 1.96 8.94
CA ILE A 35 -6.97 0.76 8.37
C ILE A 35 -5.47 0.65 8.73
N PHE A 36 -4.76 1.77 8.91
CA PHE A 36 -3.33 1.74 9.21
C PHE A 36 -3.01 1.19 10.60
N HIS A 37 -4.01 1.11 11.50
CA HIS A 37 -3.88 0.42 12.79
C HIS A 37 -4.01 -1.10 12.67
N PHE A 38 -4.47 -1.59 11.52
CA PHE A 38 -4.81 -3.01 11.31
C PHE A 38 -4.09 -3.63 10.10
N SER A 39 -3.36 -2.86 9.30
CA SER A 39 -2.71 -3.37 8.08
C SER A 39 -1.41 -4.13 8.32
N ASP A 40 -0.74 -3.89 9.45
CA ASP A 40 0.49 -4.58 9.82
C ASP A 40 0.17 -5.85 10.65
N PRO A 41 0.49 -7.05 10.13
CA PRO A 41 0.17 -8.31 10.81
C PRO A 41 0.94 -8.53 12.11
N SER A 42 2.00 -7.78 12.37
CA SER A 42 2.74 -7.85 13.64
C SER A 42 1.98 -7.20 14.81
N LEU A 43 0.99 -6.36 14.53
CA LEU A 43 0.20 -5.66 15.54
C LEU A 43 -0.88 -6.57 16.14
N LYS A 44 -0.94 -6.65 17.47
CA LYS A 44 -1.99 -7.43 18.18
C LYS A 44 -3.42 -7.02 17.79
N PRO A 45 -3.78 -5.73 17.68
CA PRO A 45 -5.11 -5.32 17.22
C PRO A 45 -5.46 -5.88 15.83
N ALA A 46 -4.48 -5.96 14.92
CA ALA A 46 -4.65 -6.50 13.58
C ALA A 46 -4.97 -8.00 13.63
N GLN A 47 -4.20 -8.76 14.40
CA GLN A 47 -4.40 -10.20 14.58
C GLN A 47 -5.76 -10.52 15.21
N VAL A 48 -6.16 -9.75 16.24
CA VAL A 48 -7.47 -9.90 16.90
C VAL A 48 -8.62 -9.63 15.92
N LEU A 49 -8.50 -8.59 15.09
CA LEU A 49 -9.52 -8.28 14.09
C LEU A 49 -9.63 -9.39 13.05
N VAL A 50 -8.52 -9.88 12.49
CA VAL A 50 -8.53 -10.98 11.51
C VAL A 50 -9.14 -12.24 12.11
N ALA A 51 -8.71 -12.64 13.31
CA ALA A 51 -9.26 -13.81 13.98
C ALA A 51 -10.77 -13.69 14.22
N HIS A 52 -11.26 -12.49 14.57
CA HIS A 52 -12.69 -12.25 14.73
C HIS A 52 -13.45 -12.29 13.40
N LEU A 53 -12.90 -11.72 12.33
CA LEU A 53 -13.52 -11.78 11.00
C LEU A 53 -13.63 -13.21 10.46
N GLN A 54 -12.68 -14.08 10.80
CA GLN A 54 -12.69 -15.50 10.42
C GLN A 54 -13.77 -16.33 11.12
N THR A 55 -14.34 -15.87 12.24
CA THR A 55 -15.47 -16.57 12.88
C THR A 55 -16.82 -16.22 12.25
N LEU A 56 -16.88 -15.18 11.41
CA LEU A 56 -18.11 -14.72 10.78
C LEU A 56 -18.44 -15.57 9.54
N PRO A 57 -19.74 -15.85 9.31
CA PRO A 57 -20.16 -16.63 8.16
C PRO A 57 -19.88 -15.89 6.86
N THR A 58 -19.36 -16.61 5.87
CA THR A 58 -19.23 -16.11 4.51
C THR A 58 -20.58 -16.29 3.80
N GLU A 59 -21.31 -15.19 3.59
CA GLU A 59 -22.50 -15.19 2.75
C GLU A 59 -22.12 -15.07 1.26
N CYS A 60 -22.92 -15.65 0.36
CA CYS A 60 -22.73 -15.49 -1.08
C CYS A 60 -23.11 -14.07 -1.50
N VAL A 61 -22.12 -13.17 -1.57
CA VAL A 61 -22.29 -11.78 -1.99
C VAL A 61 -21.61 -11.53 -3.34
N ASP A 62 -22.24 -10.72 -4.19
CA ASP A 62 -21.64 -10.31 -5.47
C ASP A 62 -20.59 -9.21 -5.26
N ILE A 63 -19.33 -9.64 -5.24
CA ILE A 63 -18.15 -8.79 -5.07
C ILE A 63 -17.93 -7.91 -6.31
N ALA A 64 -18.46 -8.27 -7.49
CA ALA A 64 -18.26 -7.48 -8.71
C ALA A 64 -19.06 -6.17 -8.74
N THR A 65 -20.13 -6.07 -7.93
CA THR A 65 -20.93 -4.84 -7.84
C THR A 65 -20.17 -3.69 -7.18
N ARG A 66 -20.39 -2.48 -7.69
CA ARG A 66 -19.97 -1.24 -7.03
C ARG A 66 -20.86 -0.98 -5.81
N ILE A 67 -20.26 -0.46 -4.75
CA ILE A 67 -20.94 -0.19 -3.49
C ILE A 67 -20.96 1.29 -3.14
N ASN A 68 -21.97 1.71 -2.39
CA ASN A 68 -22.02 3.06 -1.82
C ASN A 68 -21.40 3.06 -0.43
N CYS A 69 -20.79 4.19 -0.06
CA CYS A 69 -20.17 4.36 1.24
C CYS A 69 -21.22 4.27 2.38
N PRO A 70 -21.01 3.43 3.40
CA PRO A 70 -21.90 3.35 4.57
C PRO A 70 -22.07 4.67 5.34
N LYS A 71 -21.10 5.57 5.23
CA LYS A 71 -21.09 6.91 5.84
C LYS A 71 -21.55 8.02 4.88
N CYS A 72 -21.44 7.80 3.57
CA CYS A 72 -21.84 8.74 2.52
C CYS A 72 -22.76 8.02 1.52
N PRO A 73 -24.07 7.89 1.81
CA PRO A 73 -24.98 7.01 1.08
C PRO A 73 -25.08 7.27 -0.43
N ASP A 74 -24.85 8.50 -0.86
CA ASP A 74 -24.92 8.93 -2.25
C ASP A 74 -23.59 8.86 -3.01
N VAL A 75 -22.53 8.37 -2.35
CA VAL A 75 -21.18 8.30 -2.91
C VAL A 75 -20.80 6.86 -3.19
N VAL A 76 -20.61 6.54 -4.48
CA VAL A 76 -20.07 5.26 -4.93
C VAL A 76 -18.59 5.18 -4.55
N MET A 77 -18.17 4.07 -3.96
CA MET A 77 -16.79 3.81 -3.58
C MET A 77 -15.95 3.42 -4.81
N MET A 78 -14.74 3.95 -4.85
CA MET A 78 -13.76 3.71 -5.89
C MET A 78 -12.93 2.48 -5.55
N ARG A 79 -12.70 1.62 -6.54
CA ARG A 79 -11.80 0.49 -6.35
C ARG A 79 -10.38 0.88 -6.65
N ARG A 80 -9.46 0.45 -5.79
CA ARG A 80 -8.03 0.56 -6.03
C ARG A 80 -7.29 -0.56 -5.33
N PHE A 81 -6.04 -0.76 -5.72
CA PHE A 81 -5.17 -1.66 -5.01
C PHE A 81 -4.70 -1.07 -3.67
N PHE A 82 -4.68 -1.89 -2.63
CA PHE A 82 -4.21 -1.50 -1.30
C PHE A 82 -2.71 -1.19 -1.29
N SER A 83 -1.91 -2.03 -1.97
CA SER A 83 -0.46 -1.93 -2.04
C SER A 83 0.06 -1.89 -3.49
N PRO A 84 1.32 -1.47 -3.70
CA PRO A 84 1.94 -1.46 -5.04
C PRO A 84 2.02 -2.83 -5.71
N LEU A 85 1.91 -3.92 -4.95
CA LEU A 85 1.87 -5.29 -5.48
C LEU A 85 0.61 -5.58 -6.31
N LYS A 86 -0.44 -4.76 -6.17
CA LYS A 86 -1.72 -4.93 -6.88
C LYS A 86 -2.38 -6.30 -6.69
N VAL A 87 -2.26 -6.86 -5.48
CA VAL A 87 -2.84 -8.17 -5.13
C VAL A 87 -4.24 -8.04 -4.52
N VAL A 88 -4.46 -7.03 -3.70
CA VAL A 88 -5.75 -6.81 -3.02
C VAL A 88 -6.38 -5.52 -3.52
N GLU A 89 -7.53 -5.65 -4.18
CA GLU A 89 -8.40 -4.54 -4.55
C GLU A 89 -9.30 -4.21 -3.34
N ILE A 90 -9.46 -2.93 -3.04
CA ILE A 90 -10.26 -2.43 -1.92
C ILE A 90 -11.21 -1.35 -2.42
N ASP A 91 -12.32 -1.15 -1.72
CA ASP A 91 -13.25 -0.05 -1.97
C ASP A 91 -12.91 1.14 -1.05
N GLU A 92 -12.65 2.32 -1.61
CA GLU A 92 -12.41 3.57 -0.87
C GLU A 92 -13.41 4.65 -1.26
N CYS A 93 -13.95 5.35 -0.27
CA CYS A 93 -14.86 6.46 -0.50
C CYS A 93 -14.09 7.73 -0.88
N PRO A 94 -14.32 8.32 -2.07
CA PRO A 94 -13.65 9.56 -2.47
C PRO A 94 -14.04 10.78 -1.65
N ASN A 95 -15.16 10.74 -0.91
CA ASN A 95 -15.63 11.87 -0.11
C ASN A 95 -15.03 11.91 1.31
N CYS A 96 -14.91 10.75 1.96
CA CYS A 96 -14.49 10.68 3.37
C CYS A 96 -13.23 9.83 3.62
N ALA A 97 -12.62 9.29 2.56
CA ALA A 97 -11.44 8.41 2.62
C ALA A 97 -11.62 7.15 3.49
N ALA A 98 -12.88 6.79 3.78
CA ALA A 98 -13.20 5.55 4.47
C ALA A 98 -13.05 4.35 3.53
N ILE A 99 -12.63 3.22 4.09
CA ILE A 99 -12.33 2.00 3.34
C ILE A 99 -13.31 0.90 3.76
N TRP A 100 -13.80 0.18 2.77
CA TRP A 100 -14.54 -1.06 2.93
C TRP A 100 -13.65 -2.21 2.46
N LEU A 101 -13.55 -3.24 3.29
CA LEU A 101 -12.96 -4.52 2.93
C LEU A 101 -14.04 -5.61 2.98
N ASP A 102 -14.13 -6.41 1.93
CA ASP A 102 -14.95 -7.62 1.94
C ASP A 102 -14.27 -8.74 2.74
N HIS A 103 -15.02 -9.83 2.95
CA HIS A 103 -14.54 -10.98 3.70
C HIS A 103 -13.23 -11.53 3.13
N GLY A 104 -12.24 -11.72 4.00
CA GLY A 104 -10.91 -12.26 3.66
C GLY A 104 -9.95 -11.26 3.02
N GLU A 105 -10.35 -10.03 2.68
CA GLU A 105 -9.42 -9.05 2.08
C GLU A 105 -8.38 -8.56 3.08
N LEU A 106 -8.74 -8.39 4.35
CA LEU A 106 -7.78 -8.00 5.39
C LEU A 106 -6.68 -9.06 5.59
N GLU A 107 -7.05 -10.33 5.54
CA GLU A 107 -6.11 -11.46 5.62
C GLU A 107 -5.16 -11.45 4.42
N LYS A 108 -5.68 -11.26 3.21
CA LYS A 108 -4.83 -11.11 2.01
C LYS A 108 -3.90 -9.89 2.11
N ILE A 109 -4.33 -8.80 2.75
CA ILE A 109 -3.46 -7.65 3.02
C ILE A 109 -2.30 -8.06 3.94
N HIS A 110 -2.57 -8.88 4.96
CA HIS A 110 -1.55 -9.40 5.89
C HIS A 110 -0.57 -10.34 5.20
N GLU A 111 -1.06 -11.27 4.38
CA GLU A 111 -0.23 -12.21 3.60
C GLU A 111 0.72 -11.48 2.63
N ASN A 112 0.29 -10.32 2.12
CA ASN A 112 1.03 -9.50 1.17
C ASN A 112 1.64 -8.26 1.84
N HIS A 113 1.80 -8.28 3.16
CA HIS A 113 2.37 -7.16 3.91
C HIS A 113 3.87 -7.04 3.66
N LEU A 114 4.27 -5.97 2.98
CA LEU A 114 5.67 -5.65 2.74
C LEU A 114 6.31 -5.01 3.97
N THR A 115 7.44 -5.54 4.40
CA THR A 115 8.34 -4.86 5.35
C THR A 115 8.85 -3.53 4.76
N PRO A 116 9.34 -2.60 5.60
CA PRO A 116 9.92 -1.35 5.10
C PRO A 116 11.04 -1.56 4.07
N ASN A 117 11.88 -2.56 4.28
CA ASN A 117 12.99 -2.89 3.37
C ASN A 117 12.48 -3.43 2.03
N GLU A 118 11.53 -4.38 2.04
CA GLU A 118 10.95 -4.91 0.80
C GLU A 118 10.18 -3.84 0.03
N ARG A 119 9.46 -2.96 0.73
CA ARG A 119 8.77 -1.81 0.10
C ARG A 119 9.76 -0.88 -0.58
N GLU A 120 10.92 -0.62 0.03
CA GLU A 120 11.96 0.20 -0.58
C GLU A 120 12.61 -0.50 -1.78
N MET A 121 12.92 -1.79 -1.68
CA MET A 121 13.43 -2.57 -2.81
C MET A 121 12.44 -2.56 -3.99
N LEU A 122 11.15 -2.77 -3.72
CA LEU A 122 10.10 -2.70 -4.74
C LEU A 122 10.02 -1.32 -5.38
N ARG A 123 10.15 -0.25 -4.59
CA ARG A 123 10.17 1.13 -5.12
C ARG A 123 11.34 1.34 -6.09
N ILE A 124 12.52 0.83 -5.77
CA ILE A 124 13.72 0.90 -6.62
C ILE A 124 13.51 0.07 -7.89
N ASP A 125 13.03 -1.17 -7.77
CA ASP A 125 12.76 -2.04 -8.91
C ASP A 125 11.75 -1.41 -9.88
N MET A 126 10.62 -0.91 -9.36
CA MET A 126 9.61 -0.22 -10.16
C MET A 126 10.19 1.02 -10.87
N ALA A 127 11.08 1.79 -10.23
CA ALA A 127 11.72 2.94 -10.85
C ALA A 127 12.66 2.55 -12.01
N ASN A 128 13.32 1.40 -11.91
CA ASN A 128 14.28 0.92 -12.91
C ASN A 128 13.61 0.17 -14.07
N ASN A 129 12.49 -0.53 -13.80
CA ASN A 129 11.76 -1.31 -14.80
C ASN A 129 10.96 -0.46 -15.81
N HIS A 130 10.73 0.83 -15.53
CA HIS A 130 10.14 1.76 -16.51
C HIS A 130 11.12 2.24 -17.60
N GLY A 131 12.35 1.71 -17.63
CA GLY A 131 13.42 2.20 -18.49
C GLY A 131 13.94 3.57 -18.04
N PHE A 132 15.17 3.91 -18.42
CA PHE A 132 15.74 5.22 -18.12
C PHE A 132 14.82 6.33 -18.65
N ILE A 133 14.10 7.02 -17.77
CA ILE A 133 13.41 8.26 -18.13
C ILE A 133 14.51 9.24 -18.52
N GLN A 134 14.69 9.46 -19.83
CA GLN A 134 15.56 10.52 -20.33
C GLN A 134 14.92 11.87 -20.01
N VAL A 135 15.17 12.37 -18.80
CA VAL A 135 14.84 13.74 -18.45
C VAL A 135 15.77 14.65 -19.25
N LYS A 136 15.27 15.26 -20.32
CA LYS A 136 15.99 16.32 -21.03
C LYS A 136 16.15 17.48 -20.06
N ILE A 137 17.36 17.64 -19.50
CA ILE A 137 17.69 18.79 -18.66
C ILE A 137 17.54 20.05 -19.53
N PRO A 138 16.62 20.98 -19.23
CA PRO A 138 16.48 22.19 -20.02
C PRO A 138 17.78 23.00 -19.91
N LYS A 139 18.38 23.35 -21.06
CA LYS A 139 19.55 24.22 -21.10
C LYS A 139 19.17 25.56 -20.46
N ARG A 140 19.75 25.88 -19.30
CA ARG A 140 19.58 27.20 -18.67
C ARG A 140 20.02 28.27 -19.69
N ARG A 141 19.14 29.21 -20.03
CA ARG A 141 19.46 30.35 -20.94
C ARG A 141 20.53 31.28 -20.38
N HIS A 142 20.81 31.20 -19.08
CA HIS A 142 21.83 31.98 -18.40
C HIS A 142 22.84 31.03 -17.74
N SER A 143 23.74 30.44 -18.53
CA SER A 143 24.94 29.79 -17.98
C SER A 143 26.07 30.80 -17.94
N VAL A 144 26.42 31.29 -16.75
CA VAL A 144 27.75 31.87 -16.54
C VAL A 144 28.76 30.73 -16.78
N HIS A 145 29.65 30.90 -17.75
CA HIS A 145 30.74 29.95 -18.01
C HIS A 145 31.67 29.91 -16.80
N ALA A 146 31.41 29.02 -15.85
CA ALA A 146 32.43 28.59 -14.90
C ALA A 146 33.31 27.57 -15.62
N LYS A 147 34.56 27.93 -15.91
CA LYS A 147 35.57 26.98 -16.39
C LYS A 147 35.71 25.85 -15.36
N LYS A 148 35.41 24.63 -15.78
CA LYS A 148 35.66 23.41 -14.99
C LYS A 148 37.18 23.23 -14.90
N PRO A 149 37.79 23.12 -13.70
CA PRO A 149 39.19 22.74 -13.61
C PRO A 149 39.32 21.27 -14.03
N GLU A 150 40.34 20.96 -14.83
CA GLU A 150 40.71 19.60 -15.21
C GLU A 150 41.13 18.83 -13.96
N SER A 151 40.28 17.90 -13.51
CA SER A 151 40.61 16.99 -12.42
C SER A 151 41.19 15.69 -12.99
N ASN A 152 42.51 15.59 -13.07
CA ASN A 152 43.25 14.34 -13.25
C ASN A 152 43.27 13.53 -11.94
N ALA A 153 42.09 13.18 -11.43
CA ALA A 153 41.96 12.31 -10.27
C ALA A 153 40.96 11.21 -10.61
N THR A 154 41.48 9.98 -10.79
CA THR A 154 40.66 8.78 -10.79
C THR A 154 39.81 8.77 -9.52
N SER A 155 38.50 8.71 -9.70
CA SER A 155 37.56 8.90 -8.60
C SER A 155 37.75 7.79 -7.57
N SER A 156 37.48 8.09 -6.30
CA SER A 156 37.55 7.09 -5.21
C SER A 156 36.70 5.85 -5.52
N LEU A 157 35.62 6.01 -6.27
CA LEU A 157 34.75 4.92 -6.74
C LEU A 157 35.43 4.02 -7.78
N GLU A 158 36.23 4.58 -8.69
CA GLU A 158 37.00 3.79 -9.67
C GLU A 158 38.05 2.93 -8.97
N LYS A 159 38.75 3.48 -7.97
CA LYS A 159 39.74 2.71 -7.17
C LYS A 159 39.08 1.61 -6.34
N LEU A 160 37.89 1.86 -5.79
CA LEU A 160 37.15 0.85 -5.04
C LEU A 160 36.64 -0.29 -5.95
N ALA A 161 36.17 0.04 -7.16
CA ALA A 161 35.76 -0.95 -8.15
C ALA A 161 36.94 -1.82 -8.61
N GLU A 162 38.12 -1.22 -8.81
CA GLU A 162 39.33 -1.92 -9.22
C GLU A 162 39.84 -2.87 -8.11
N LEU A 163 39.83 -2.43 -6.85
CA LEU A 163 40.18 -3.28 -5.71
C LEU A 163 39.23 -4.47 -5.54
N ALA A 164 37.91 -4.25 -5.71
CA ALA A 164 36.92 -5.31 -5.64
C ALA A 164 37.07 -6.33 -6.79
N TYR A 165 37.45 -5.88 -7.98
CA TYR A 165 37.71 -6.76 -9.12
C TYR A 165 38.96 -7.62 -8.89
N LEU A 166 40.03 -7.03 -8.34
CA LEU A 166 41.27 -7.74 -8.02
C LEU A 166 41.10 -8.76 -6.89
N SER A 167 40.21 -8.53 -5.92
CA SER A 167 39.94 -9.53 -4.88
C SER A 167 39.23 -10.77 -5.43
N ILE A 168 38.45 -10.65 -6.51
CA ILE A 168 37.71 -11.78 -7.11
C ILE A 168 38.63 -12.67 -7.97
N LEU A 169 39.73 -12.11 -8.50
CA LEU A 169 40.68 -12.86 -9.34
C LEU A 169 41.77 -13.59 -8.54
N ASN A 170 41.88 -13.30 -7.25
CA ASN A 170 42.90 -13.87 -6.36
C ASN A 170 42.35 -14.95 -5.40
N ASP A 171 41.10 -15.37 -5.57
CA ASP A 171 40.48 -16.54 -4.91
C ASP A 171 40.42 -17.75 -5.86
#